data_AF-A0A6L4Y8C4-F1
#
_entry.id   AF-A0A6L4Y8C4-F1
#
_cell.length_a   1.000
_cell.length_b   1.000
_cell.length_c   1.000
_cell.angle_alpha   90.00
_cell.angle_beta   90.00
_cell.angle_gamma   90.00
#
_symmetry.space_group_name_H-M   'P 1'
#
loop_
_entity.id
_entity.type
_entity.pdbx_description
1 polymer ?
#
loop_
_entity_poly.entity_id
_entity_poly.type
_entity_poly.pdbx_seq_one_letter_code
_entity_poly.pdbx_strand_id
1 'polypeptide(L)'
;LGDLTKYFEKWLPNNVETGGTVFIYYSGHGAPNTKTGDAFLVPYDGDPSFIAETGYSLKRLYDALGKLQAKEIIVALDSCFSGAGGRSVLAKGARPLVMNLEQDIKLSKNMIVMSASSGDQISSTYDEKGHGLFTYFMLKGIKNEDVTRQNGSIKMDDLFGYIKPQVERIARKQYNNEQTPQLIGGKKN
;
A
#
# COMPACT_ATOMS: atom_id res chain seq x y z
N LEU A 1 2.07 11.33 13.79
CA LEU A 1 2.40 11.99 12.48
C LEU A 1 3.90 12.28 12.23
N GLY A 2 4.66 12.68 13.26
CA GLY A 2 6.03 13.23 13.12
C GLY A 2 7.04 12.32 12.41
N ASP A 3 7.00 11.01 12.68
CA ASP A 3 7.98 10.06 12.11
C ASP A 3 7.82 9.87 10.61
N LEU A 4 6.59 9.70 10.11
CA LEU A 4 6.33 9.56 8.67
C LEU A 4 6.79 10.80 7.91
N THR A 5 6.52 11.99 8.46
CA THR A 5 7.01 13.26 7.90
C THR A 5 8.54 13.32 7.91
N LYS A 6 9.16 13.01 9.05
CA LYS A 6 10.63 13.00 9.20
C LYS A 6 11.29 12.08 8.18
N TYR A 7 10.80 10.86 8.02
CA TYR A 7 11.45 9.89 7.13
C TYR A 7 11.16 10.17 5.66
N PHE A 8 9.91 10.37 5.26
CA PHE A 8 9.57 10.53 3.84
C PHE A 8 9.93 11.90 3.26
N GLU A 9 9.92 12.96 4.06
CA GLU A 9 10.12 14.34 3.56
C GLU A 9 11.47 14.95 3.91
N LYS A 10 12.21 14.38 4.87
CA LYS A 10 13.52 14.92 5.29
C LYS A 10 14.65 13.91 5.14
N TRP A 11 14.51 12.72 5.74
CA TRP A 11 15.57 11.73 5.70
C TRP A 11 15.75 11.16 4.29
N LEU A 12 14.66 10.66 3.67
CA LEU A 12 14.74 9.98 2.39
C LEU A 12 15.32 10.86 1.26
N PRO A 13 14.90 12.14 1.08
CA PRO A 13 15.51 13.02 0.08
C PRO A 13 17.02 13.23 0.24
N ASN A 14 17.55 13.13 1.46
CA ASN A 14 18.98 13.30 1.75
C ASN A 14 19.79 12.00 1.66
N ASN A 15 19.12 10.84 1.59
CA ASN A 15 19.77 9.53 1.65
C ASN A 15 19.56 8.68 0.38
N VAL A 16 18.66 9.09 -0.52
CA VAL A 16 18.47 8.41 -1.81
C VAL A 16 19.57 8.81 -2.77
N GLU A 17 20.30 7.81 -3.27
CA GLU A 17 21.26 7.99 -4.34
C GLU A 17 20.56 8.26 -5.68
N THR A 18 21.11 9.20 -6.44
CA THR A 18 20.64 9.48 -7.81
C THR A 18 20.72 8.22 -8.67
N GLY A 19 19.61 7.85 -9.28
CA GLY A 19 19.53 6.63 -10.12
C GLY A 19 19.34 5.32 -9.33
N GLY A 20 19.21 5.38 -7.99
CA GLY A 20 18.91 4.23 -7.16
C GLY A 20 17.44 3.77 -7.25
N THR A 21 17.15 2.60 -6.66
CA THR A 21 15.78 2.09 -6.49
C THR A 21 15.35 2.27 -5.03
N VAL A 22 14.16 2.84 -4.83
CA VAL A 22 13.55 3.01 -3.52
C VAL A 22 12.42 2.01 -3.35
N PHE A 23 12.49 1.15 -2.33
CA PHE A 23 11.41 0.25 -1.96
C PHE A 23 10.81 0.69 -0.62
N ILE A 24 9.53 1.06 -0.63
CA ILE A 24 8.75 1.40 0.56
C ILE A 24 7.75 0.30 0.82
N TYR A 25 7.75 -0.23 2.05
CA TYR A 25 6.74 -1.16 2.51
C TYR A 25 6.04 -0.58 3.75
N TYR A 26 4.71 -0.54 3.71
CA TYR A 26 3.88 -0.14 4.85
C TYR A 26 2.89 -1.26 5.19
N SER A 27 2.80 -1.58 6.48
CA SER A 27 1.86 -2.56 7.02
C SER A 27 1.24 -1.97 8.27
N GLY A 28 -0.06 -1.72 8.25
CA GLY A 28 -0.71 -0.98 9.32
C GLY A 28 -2.11 -0.53 8.97
N HIS A 29 -2.68 0.31 9.82
CA HIS A 29 -4.03 0.81 9.62
C HIS A 29 -4.09 1.92 8.57
N GLY A 30 -5.09 1.83 7.71
CA GLY A 30 -5.46 2.89 6.80
C GLY A 30 -6.79 3.49 7.24
N ALA A 31 -7.07 4.71 6.79
CA ALA A 31 -8.36 5.34 7.03
C ALA A 31 -8.74 6.22 5.83
N PRO A 32 -10.01 6.24 5.42
CA PRO A 32 -10.51 7.24 4.51
C PRO A 32 -10.87 8.51 5.29
N ASN A 33 -10.64 9.66 4.69
CA ASN A 33 -11.35 10.87 5.10
C ASN A 33 -12.77 10.80 4.55
N THR A 34 -13.76 10.67 5.44
CA THR A 34 -15.15 10.47 5.04
C THR A 34 -15.77 11.68 4.32
N LYS A 35 -15.14 12.86 4.38
CA LYS A 35 -15.59 14.07 3.70
C LYS A 35 -15.00 14.22 2.30
N THR A 36 -13.74 13.85 2.11
CA THR A 36 -13.00 14.08 0.86
C THR A 36 -12.77 12.81 0.04
N GLY A 37 -12.86 11.63 0.66
CA GLY A 37 -12.47 10.36 0.04
C GLY A 37 -10.96 10.12 0.01
N ASP A 38 -10.15 11.01 0.58
CA ASP A 38 -8.70 10.84 0.60
C ASP A 38 -8.28 9.68 1.51
N ALA A 39 -7.32 8.88 1.08
CA ALA A 39 -6.76 7.78 1.85
C ALA A 39 -5.55 8.22 2.70
N PHE A 40 -5.50 7.77 3.95
CA PHE A 40 -4.45 8.08 4.92
C PHE A 40 -3.82 6.83 5.51
N LEU A 41 -2.49 6.87 5.68
CA LEU A 41 -1.79 6.00 6.61
C LEU A 41 -2.04 6.48 8.03
N VAL A 42 -2.36 5.57 8.94
CA VAL A 42 -2.64 5.89 10.34
C VAL A 42 -1.39 5.58 11.17
N PRO A 43 -0.72 6.58 11.74
CA PRO A 43 0.38 6.34 12.67
C PRO A 43 -0.14 5.84 14.01
N TYR A 44 0.75 5.40 14.90
CA TYR A 44 0.36 4.85 16.21
C TYR A 44 -0.41 5.87 17.09
N ASP A 45 -0.17 7.16 16.88
CA ASP A 45 -0.79 8.30 17.54
C ASP A 45 -1.96 8.91 16.73
N GLY A 46 -2.39 8.25 15.65
CA GLY A 46 -3.43 8.74 14.75
C GLY A 46 -4.83 8.61 15.35
N ASP A 47 -5.67 9.63 15.17
CA ASP A 47 -7.09 9.62 15.53
C ASP A 47 -7.95 9.61 14.26
N PRO A 48 -8.71 8.54 13.98
CA PRO A 48 -9.61 8.46 12.82
C PRO A 48 -10.68 9.55 12.77
N SER A 49 -11.03 10.16 13.92
CA SER A 49 -11.97 11.28 14.02
C SER A 49 -11.36 12.60 13.53
N PHE A 50 -10.03 12.71 13.57
CA PHE A 50 -9.23 13.85 13.12
C PHE A 50 -8.16 13.37 12.14
N ILE A 51 -8.57 12.52 11.19
CA ILE A 51 -7.63 11.82 10.30
C ILE A 51 -6.85 12.77 9.40
N ALA A 52 -7.44 13.91 9.04
CA ALA A 52 -6.77 14.93 8.22
C ALA A 52 -5.59 15.59 8.95
N GLU A 53 -5.70 15.72 10.28
CA GLU A 53 -4.71 16.36 11.15
C GLU A 53 -3.67 15.37 11.67
N THR A 54 -4.09 14.13 11.95
CA THR A 54 -3.26 13.14 12.66
C THR A 54 -2.73 12.03 11.75
N GLY A 55 -3.37 11.79 10.60
CA GLY A 55 -2.96 10.81 9.59
C GLY A 55 -1.97 11.38 8.57
N TYR A 56 -1.34 10.50 7.80
CA TYR A 56 -0.45 10.87 6.70
C TYR A 56 -1.08 10.46 5.36
N SER A 57 -1.53 11.43 4.55
CA SER A 57 -2.24 11.10 3.31
C SER A 57 -1.36 10.40 2.29
N LEU A 58 -1.94 9.46 1.53
CA LEU A 58 -1.26 8.80 0.43
C LEU A 58 -0.86 9.80 -0.66
N LYS A 59 -1.69 10.82 -0.92
CA LYS A 59 -1.32 11.92 -1.82
C LYS A 59 -0.01 12.58 -1.39
N ARG A 60 0.13 12.91 -0.10
CA ARG A 60 1.35 13.50 0.46
C ARG A 60 2.54 12.56 0.36
N LEU A 61 2.34 11.26 0.60
CA LEU A 61 3.36 10.23 0.38
C LEU A 61 3.87 10.24 -1.07
N TYR A 62 2.97 10.12 -2.04
CA TYR A 62 3.35 10.04 -3.45
C TYR A 62 3.97 11.35 -3.95
N ASP A 63 3.46 12.51 -3.50
CA ASP A 63 4.05 13.82 -3.82
C ASP A 63 5.48 13.95 -3.25
N ALA A 64 5.76 13.39 -2.07
CA ALA A 64 7.10 13.39 -1.48
C ALA A 64 8.04 12.44 -2.23
N LEU A 65 7.58 11.21 -2.49
CA LEU A 65 8.36 10.20 -3.20
C LEU A 65 8.66 10.61 -4.66
N GLY A 66 7.69 11.23 -5.34
CA GLY A 66 7.85 11.68 -6.74
C GLY A 66 8.90 12.77 -6.95
N LYS A 67 9.40 13.40 -5.87
CA LYS A 67 10.49 14.40 -5.90
C LYS A 67 11.88 13.78 -5.79
N LEU A 68 11.97 12.50 -5.46
CA LEU A 68 13.26 11.81 -5.31
C LEU A 68 13.92 11.64 -6.68
N GLN A 69 15.25 11.76 -6.71
CA GLN A 69 16.07 11.49 -7.90
C GLN A 69 16.31 9.97 -8.10
N ALA A 70 15.34 9.14 -7.72
CA ALA A 70 15.40 7.69 -7.87
C ALA A 70 15.08 7.29 -9.32
N LYS A 71 15.74 6.24 -9.82
CA LYS A 71 15.40 5.62 -11.10
C LYS A 71 14.04 4.92 -11.02
N GLU A 72 13.72 4.33 -9.88
CA GLU A 72 12.54 3.52 -9.65
C GLU A 72 12.07 3.64 -8.19
N ILE A 73 10.76 3.73 -7.99
CA ILE A 73 10.12 3.79 -6.68
C ILE A 73 9.04 2.72 -6.64
N ILE A 74 9.17 1.77 -5.72
CA ILE A 74 8.20 0.69 -5.52
C ILE A 74 7.58 0.90 -4.15
N VAL A 75 6.25 0.96 -4.09
CA VAL A 75 5.50 1.10 -2.84
C VAL A 75 4.59 -0.12 -2.66
N ALA A 76 4.75 -0.84 -1.56
CA ALA A 76 3.90 -1.96 -1.18
C ALA A 76 3.07 -1.57 0.06
N LEU A 77 1.74 -1.52 -0.08
CA LEU A 77 0.81 -1.09 0.96
C LEU A 77 -0.05 -2.27 1.42
N ASP A 78 0.23 -2.76 2.61
CA ASP A 78 -0.56 -3.77 3.29
C ASP A 78 -1.48 -3.14 4.34
N SER A 79 -2.51 -2.46 3.84
CA SER A 79 -3.44 -1.66 4.63
C SER A 79 -4.82 -1.61 3.98
N CYS A 80 -5.89 -1.49 4.80
CA CYS A 80 -7.23 -1.22 4.29
C CYS A 80 -7.51 0.27 4.35
N PHE A 81 -8.00 0.85 3.26
CA PHE A 81 -8.43 2.25 3.25
C PHE A 81 -9.96 2.40 3.19
N SER A 82 -10.72 1.35 2.90
CA SER A 82 -12.19 1.36 2.75
C SER A 82 -12.97 1.80 4.00
N GLY A 83 -12.33 1.82 5.17
CA GLY A 83 -13.00 1.97 6.45
C GLY A 83 -13.65 0.68 6.95
N ALA A 84 -13.46 -0.44 6.25
CA ALA A 84 -13.99 -1.74 6.62
C ALA A 84 -12.88 -2.71 7.08
N GLY A 85 -13.22 -3.60 8.01
CA GLY A 85 -12.36 -4.68 8.49
C GLY A 85 -11.26 -4.25 9.46
N GLY A 86 -10.51 -5.23 9.98
CA GLY A 86 -9.58 -5.04 11.09
C GLY A 86 -8.34 -4.19 10.79
N ARG A 87 -8.02 -3.91 9.51
CA ARG A 87 -6.87 -3.07 9.12
C ARG A 87 -7.28 -1.70 8.57
N SER A 88 -8.56 -1.34 8.71
CA SER A 88 -9.05 0.01 8.47
C SER A 88 -9.65 0.57 9.75
N VAL A 89 -9.50 1.87 9.98
CA VAL A 89 -10.10 2.54 11.14
C VAL A 89 -10.96 3.71 10.67
N LEU A 90 -12.11 3.87 11.31
CA LEU A 90 -13.08 4.93 11.04
C LEU A 90 -13.44 5.65 12.34
N ALA A 91 -13.81 6.92 12.21
CA ALA A 91 -14.45 7.65 13.29
C ALA A 91 -15.73 6.94 13.75
N LYS A 92 -16.02 6.98 15.05
CA LYS A 92 -17.22 6.35 15.62
C LYS A 92 -18.49 6.91 14.95
N GLY A 93 -19.30 6.02 14.37
CA GLY A 93 -20.54 6.39 13.68
C GLY A 93 -20.38 6.76 12.20
N ALA A 94 -19.15 6.78 11.67
CA ALA A 94 -18.93 6.93 10.23
C ALA A 94 -19.22 5.62 9.48
N ARG A 95 -19.61 5.75 8.21
CA ARG A 95 -19.82 4.61 7.31
C ARG A 95 -18.59 4.38 6.43
N PRO A 96 -18.28 3.12 6.07
CA PRO A 96 -17.26 2.82 5.06
C PRO A 96 -17.52 3.55 3.75
N LEU A 97 -16.44 3.89 3.05
CA LEU A 97 -16.47 4.49 1.72
C LEU A 97 -15.88 3.53 0.70
N VAL A 98 -16.46 3.53 -0.50
CA VAL A 98 -15.87 2.90 -1.67
C VAL A 98 -14.87 3.88 -2.27
N MET A 99 -13.59 3.55 -2.20
CA MET A 99 -12.54 4.37 -2.81
C MET A 99 -12.05 3.78 -4.12
N ASN A 100 -11.77 4.64 -5.09
CA ASN A 100 -11.13 4.25 -6.33
C ASN A 100 -9.68 4.76 -6.36
N LEU A 101 -8.78 3.96 -5.79
CA LEU A 101 -7.35 4.28 -5.73
C LEU A 101 -6.72 4.52 -7.11
N GLU A 102 -7.27 3.99 -8.20
CA GLU A 102 -6.73 4.20 -9.54
C GLU A 102 -7.05 5.57 -10.14
N GLN A 103 -8.19 6.17 -9.77
CA GLN A 103 -8.67 7.43 -10.36
C GLN A 103 -8.13 8.65 -9.61
N ASP A 104 -7.93 8.53 -8.30
CA ASP A 104 -7.58 9.68 -7.45
C ASP A 104 -6.07 9.86 -7.24
N ILE A 105 -5.25 8.94 -7.74
CA ILE A 105 -3.81 8.93 -7.49
C ILE A 105 -3.00 9.32 -8.74
N LYS A 106 -2.29 10.44 -8.65
CA LYS A 106 -1.27 10.85 -9.64
C LYS A 106 0.10 10.34 -9.21
N LEU A 107 0.54 9.23 -9.80
CA LEU A 107 1.88 8.67 -9.58
C LEU A 107 2.92 9.31 -10.52
N SER A 108 4.15 9.46 -10.05
CA SER A 108 5.28 9.81 -10.91
C SER A 108 5.59 8.67 -11.88
N LYS A 109 6.17 8.99 -13.04
CA LYS A 109 6.43 8.01 -14.13
C LYS A 109 7.32 6.83 -13.73
N ASN A 110 8.15 7.02 -12.71
CA ASN A 110 9.08 6.03 -12.17
C ASN A 110 8.51 5.28 -10.94
N MET A 111 7.23 5.45 -10.62
CA MET A 111 6.61 4.86 -9.42
C MET A 111 5.63 3.74 -9.77
N ILE A 112 5.71 2.67 -8.99
CA ILE A 112 4.79 1.53 -9.00
C ILE A 112 4.25 1.33 -7.58
N VAL A 113 2.94 1.15 -7.45
CA VAL A 113 2.27 0.89 -6.18
C VAL A 113 1.57 -0.46 -6.24
N MET A 114 1.84 -1.32 -5.27
CA MET A 114 1.05 -2.51 -4.98
C MET A 114 0.22 -2.27 -3.72
N SER A 115 -1.10 -2.43 -3.80
CA SER A 115 -1.98 -2.39 -2.62
C SER A 115 -2.55 -3.78 -2.32
N ALA A 116 -2.77 -4.07 -1.03
CA ALA A 116 -3.28 -5.36 -0.58
C ALA A 116 -4.74 -5.65 -0.98
N SER A 117 -5.54 -4.63 -1.28
CA SER A 117 -6.95 -4.74 -1.67
C SER A 117 -7.36 -3.59 -2.59
N SER A 118 -8.50 -3.71 -3.27
CA SER A 118 -9.20 -2.56 -3.87
C SER A 118 -9.74 -1.65 -2.76
N GLY A 119 -10.12 -0.43 -3.13
CA GLY A 119 -10.45 0.62 -2.16
C GLY A 119 -11.78 0.45 -1.42
N ASP A 120 -12.60 -0.55 -1.77
CA ASP A 120 -13.82 -0.99 -1.06
C ASP A 120 -13.66 -2.32 -0.31
N GLN A 121 -12.58 -3.05 -0.58
CA GLN A 121 -12.34 -4.38 -0.03
C GLN A 121 -11.57 -4.34 1.30
N ILE A 122 -11.57 -5.48 1.98
CA ILE A 122 -10.86 -5.68 3.25
C ILE A 122 -9.52 -6.40 2.98
N SER A 123 -8.43 -5.82 3.46
CA SER A 123 -7.15 -6.53 3.65
C SER A 123 -7.18 -7.39 4.91
N SER A 124 -7.16 -8.70 4.73
CA SER A 124 -7.23 -9.71 5.79
C SER A 124 -5.88 -9.94 6.48
N THR A 125 -5.90 -10.16 7.79
CA THR A 125 -4.78 -10.74 8.53
C THR A 125 -4.75 -12.25 8.33
N TYR A 126 -3.57 -12.79 8.06
CA TYR A 126 -3.32 -14.23 8.02
C TYR A 126 -2.77 -14.70 9.37
N ASP A 127 -3.66 -14.83 10.36
CA ASP A 127 -3.31 -15.06 11.77
C ASP A 127 -2.40 -16.26 11.97
N GLU A 128 -2.68 -17.39 11.31
CA GLU A 128 -1.85 -18.61 11.37
C GLU A 128 -0.40 -18.41 10.89
N LYS A 129 -0.15 -17.36 10.12
CA LYS A 129 1.15 -17.05 9.52
C LYS A 129 1.78 -15.77 10.06
N GLY A 130 1.10 -15.05 10.97
CA GLY A 130 1.62 -13.82 11.59
C GLY A 130 1.85 -12.66 10.62
N HIS A 131 1.19 -12.65 9.46
CA HIS A 131 1.36 -11.64 8.41
C HIS A 131 0.00 -11.18 7.88
N GLY A 132 -0.08 -10.01 7.22
CA GLY A 132 -1.20 -9.74 6.32
C GLY A 132 -1.18 -10.67 5.11
N LEU A 133 -2.35 -10.98 4.54
CA LEU A 133 -2.45 -11.96 3.46
C LEU A 133 -1.61 -11.56 2.23
N PHE A 134 -1.65 -10.28 1.86
CA PHE A 134 -0.81 -9.70 0.81
C PHE A 134 0.68 -9.86 1.14
N THR A 135 1.11 -9.46 2.33
CA THR A 135 2.51 -9.55 2.76
C THR A 135 3.03 -10.97 2.75
N TYR A 136 2.24 -11.93 3.23
CA TYR A 136 2.61 -13.33 3.24
C TYR A 136 2.95 -13.83 1.82
N PHE A 137 2.07 -13.55 0.85
CA PHE A 137 2.29 -13.98 -0.52
C PHE A 137 3.33 -13.14 -1.26
N MET A 138 3.52 -11.87 -0.92
CA MET A 138 4.62 -11.06 -1.43
C MET A 138 5.97 -11.67 -1.02
N LEU A 139 6.14 -11.99 0.27
CA LEU A 139 7.37 -12.61 0.77
C LEU A 139 7.61 -14.01 0.20
N LYS A 140 6.55 -14.79 -0.03
CA LYS A 140 6.65 -16.07 -0.73
C LYS A 140 7.03 -15.91 -2.20
N GLY A 141 6.46 -14.93 -2.89
CA GLY A 141 6.74 -14.65 -4.30
C GLY A 141 8.18 -14.24 -4.53
N ILE A 142 8.75 -13.39 -3.66
CA ILE A 142 10.16 -12.98 -3.72
C ILE A 142 11.11 -14.19 -3.55
N LYS A 143 10.68 -15.25 -2.85
CA LYS A 143 11.45 -16.48 -2.66
C LYS A 143 11.16 -17.57 -3.70
N ASN A 144 10.23 -17.32 -4.63
CA ASN A 144 9.82 -18.31 -5.61
C ASN A 144 10.74 -18.23 -6.85
N GLU A 145 11.28 -19.37 -7.27
CA GLU A 145 12.24 -19.46 -8.38
C GLU A 145 11.64 -19.16 -9.76
N ASP A 146 10.30 -19.25 -9.90
CA ASP A 146 9.59 -18.87 -11.13
C ASP A 146 9.38 -17.35 -11.21
N VAL A 147 9.47 -16.63 -10.08
CA VAL A 147 9.31 -15.17 -9.99
C VAL A 147 10.68 -14.47 -9.96
N THR A 148 11.63 -15.02 -9.19
CA THR A 148 12.97 -14.46 -9.02
C THR A 148 13.92 -15.11 -10.02
N ARG A 149 14.44 -14.30 -10.95
CA ARG A 149 15.36 -14.78 -11.99
C ARG A 149 16.68 -15.26 -11.38
N GLN A 150 17.44 -16.01 -12.17
CA GLN A 150 18.78 -16.51 -11.79
C GLN A 150 19.75 -15.40 -11.34
N ASN A 151 19.60 -14.18 -11.85
CA ASN A 151 20.41 -13.03 -11.45
C ASN A 151 19.85 -12.25 -10.23
N GLY A 152 18.84 -12.79 -9.55
CA GLY A 152 18.17 -12.17 -8.40
C GLY A 152 17.18 -11.06 -8.75
N SER A 153 16.98 -10.73 -10.04
CA SER A 153 16.04 -9.69 -10.44
C SER A 153 14.59 -10.20 -10.46
N ILE A 154 13.66 -9.30 -10.12
CA ILE A 154 12.21 -9.54 -10.13
C ILE A 154 11.56 -8.49 -11.05
N LYS A 155 10.69 -8.92 -11.99
CA LYS A 155 9.76 -7.97 -12.62
C LYS A 155 8.53 -7.84 -11.74
N MET A 156 8.03 -6.61 -11.57
CA MET A 156 6.84 -6.37 -10.75
C MET A 156 5.61 -7.11 -11.28
N ASP A 157 5.46 -7.24 -12.60
CA ASP A 157 4.35 -8.00 -13.20
C ASP A 157 4.40 -9.49 -12.83
N ASP A 158 5.58 -10.09 -12.81
CA ASP A 158 5.77 -11.51 -12.45
C ASP A 158 5.43 -11.72 -10.97
N LEU A 159 5.94 -10.83 -10.10
CA LEU A 159 5.66 -10.87 -8.66
C LEU A 159 4.16 -10.65 -8.37
N PHE A 160 3.54 -9.67 -9.01
CA PHE A 160 2.12 -9.39 -8.83
C PHE A 160 1.24 -10.51 -9.39
N GLY A 161 1.65 -11.11 -10.52
CA GLY A 161 1.03 -12.30 -11.10
C GLY A 161 1.08 -13.52 -10.17
N TYR A 162 2.09 -13.62 -9.31
CA TYR A 162 2.15 -14.60 -8.23
C TYR A 162 1.22 -14.23 -7.05
N ILE A 163 1.25 -12.97 -6.61
CA ILE A 163 0.55 -12.50 -5.40
C ILE A 163 -0.97 -12.56 -5.58
N LYS A 164 -1.49 -11.94 -6.65
CA LYS A 164 -2.93 -11.71 -6.84
C LYS A 164 -3.79 -12.99 -6.74
N PRO A 165 -3.53 -14.07 -7.52
CA PRO A 165 -4.37 -15.26 -7.48
C PRO A 165 -4.29 -15.99 -6.13
N GLN A 166 -3.17 -15.90 -5.42
CA GLN A 166 -3.01 -16.52 -4.10
C GLN A 166 -3.85 -15.79 -3.04
N VAL A 167 -3.77 -14.46 -3.02
CA VAL A 167 -4.55 -13.62 -2.09
C VAL A 167 -6.04 -13.82 -2.33
N GLU A 168 -6.52 -13.69 -3.57
CA GLU A 168 -7.93 -13.86 -3.92
C GLU A 168 -8.46 -15.25 -3.53
N ARG A 169 -7.66 -16.30 -3.76
CA ARG A 169 -8.02 -17.68 -3.43
C ARG A 169 -8.14 -17.88 -1.92
N ILE A 170 -7.19 -17.40 -1.12
CA ILE A 170 -7.22 -17.59 0.33
C ILE A 170 -8.26 -16.71 1.00
N ALA A 171 -8.41 -15.45 0.56
CA ALA A 171 -9.46 -14.54 1.02
C ALA A 171 -10.84 -15.20 0.89
N ARG A 172 -11.16 -15.72 -0.30
CA ARG A 172 -12.41 -16.44 -0.56
C ARG A 172 -12.54 -17.72 0.27
N LYS A 173 -11.52 -18.57 0.29
CA LYS A 173 -11.62 -19.93 0.90
C LYS A 173 -11.59 -19.93 2.42
N GLN A 174 -10.82 -19.04 3.04
CA GLN A 174 -10.57 -19.06 4.48
C GLN A 174 -11.37 -18.00 5.24
N TYR A 175 -11.62 -16.85 4.61
CA TYR A 175 -12.23 -15.69 5.28
C TYR A 175 -13.60 -15.32 4.72
N ASN A 176 -14.06 -16.00 3.67
CA ASN A 176 -15.33 -15.74 2.99
C ASN A 176 -15.51 -14.25 2.61
N ASN A 177 -14.42 -13.60 2.19
CA ASN A 177 -14.41 -12.21 1.76
C ASN A 177 -13.70 -12.04 0.41
N GLU A 178 -13.81 -10.84 -0.15
CA GLU A 178 -13.06 -10.44 -1.32
C GLU A 178 -11.85 -9.59 -0.93
N GLN A 179 -10.69 -9.96 -1.47
CA GLN A 179 -9.47 -9.21 -1.38
C GLN A 179 -8.69 -9.38 -2.69
N THR A 180 -8.70 -8.33 -3.50
CA THR A 180 -8.06 -8.25 -4.80
C THR A 180 -6.95 -7.20 -4.73
N PRO A 181 -5.69 -7.62 -4.64
CA PRO A 181 -4.56 -6.72 -4.74
C PRO A 181 -4.59 -5.89 -6.02
N GLN A 182 -4.04 -4.67 -5.99
CA GLN A 182 -3.91 -3.80 -7.16
C GLN A 182 -2.44 -3.52 -7.47
N LEU A 183 -2.15 -3.30 -8.75
CA LEU A 183 -0.85 -2.86 -9.26
C LEU A 183 -1.07 -1.60 -10.10
N ILE A 184 -0.60 -0.46 -9.59
CA ILE A 184 -0.82 0.85 -10.20
C ILE A 184 0.54 1.42 -10.59
N GLY A 185 0.73 1.72 -11.86
CA GLY A 185 1.95 2.36 -12.38
C GLY A 185 1.72 3.81 -12.76
N GLY A 186 2.78 4.64 -12.67
CA GLY A 186 2.78 5.97 -13.29
C GLY A 186 2.49 5.89 -14.79
N LYS A 187 1.47 6.62 -15.25
CA LYS A 187 1.14 6.67 -16.69
C LYS A 187 2.30 7.33 -17.46
N LYS A 188 2.80 6.65 -18.49
CA LYS A 188 3.61 7.30 -19.53
C LYS A 188 2.67 8.12 -20.40
N ASN A 189 2.82 9.45 -20.38
CA ASN A 189 2.27 10.30 -21.44
C ASN A 189 2.87 9.89 -22.79
#